data_AF-A0A7C0YLG6-F1
#
_entry.id   AF-A0A7C0YLG6-F1
#
_cell.length_a   1.000
_cell.length_b   1.000
_cell.length_c   1.000
_cell.angle_alpha   90.00
_cell.angle_beta   90.00
_cell.angle_gamma   90.00
#
_symmetry.space_group_name_H-M   'P 1'
#
loop_
_entity.id
_entity.type
_entity.pdbx_description
1 polymer ?
#
loop_
_entity_poly.entity_id
_entity_poly.type
_entity_poly.pdbx_seq_one_letter_code
_entity_poly.pdbx_strand_id
1 'polypeptide(L)'
;MSRVFNFSAGPAMLPVEVLEQASAEMVDWHGTGMSVMEMSHRGKEFTSIAEKAEADLKEILTIPDNYKSLFLQGGASSQFAMVPMNLLRGRDTADYINTGSWSKKAIAEAGRFCNVNIAATAKANNFTTIPPRQQWSLNPDAAYVHYTP
;
A
#
# COMPACT_ATOMS: atom_id res chain seq x y z
N MET A 1 21.92 -26.73 8.41
CA MET A 1 22.14 -25.37 8.96
C MET A 1 20.82 -24.84 9.48
N SER A 2 20.79 -24.20 10.65
CA SER A 2 19.57 -23.56 11.17
C SER A 2 19.25 -22.28 10.38
N ARG A 3 17.96 -21.98 10.21
CA ARG A 3 17.49 -20.75 9.54
C ARG A 3 17.88 -19.52 10.37
N VAL A 4 18.36 -18.48 9.71
CA VAL A 4 18.78 -17.22 10.34
C VAL A 4 17.55 -16.35 10.68
N PHE A 5 17.58 -15.67 11.82
CA PHE A 5 16.61 -14.61 12.13
C PHE A 5 16.96 -13.34 11.36
N ASN A 6 16.09 -12.95 10.43
CA ASN A 6 16.27 -11.76 9.61
C ASN A 6 15.37 -10.61 10.12
N PHE A 7 16.01 -9.59 10.70
CA PHE A 7 15.35 -8.39 11.25
C PHE A 7 15.28 -7.21 10.25
N SER A 8 15.39 -7.47 8.95
CA SER A 8 15.26 -6.44 7.91
C SER A 8 13.91 -5.72 7.98
N ALA A 9 13.93 -4.39 7.85
CA ALA A 9 12.73 -3.55 7.86
C ALA A 9 11.96 -3.55 6.52
N GLY A 10 12.57 -4.06 5.43
CA GLY A 10 11.98 -4.08 4.10
C GLY A 10 13.03 -4.17 2.98
N PRO A 11 12.98 -5.18 2.09
CA PRO A 11 12.12 -6.37 2.12
C PRO A 11 12.28 -7.17 3.42
N ALA A 12 11.21 -7.82 3.88
CA ALA A 12 11.15 -8.51 5.19
C ALA A 12 11.28 -10.03 5.06
N MET A 13 11.45 -10.72 6.19
CA MET A 13 11.48 -12.18 6.26
C MET A 13 10.11 -12.77 5.88
N LEU A 14 10.11 -13.78 5.00
CA LEU A 14 8.92 -14.54 4.61
C LEU A 14 8.77 -15.84 5.42
N PRO A 15 7.53 -16.35 5.60
CA PRO A 15 7.28 -17.72 6.06
C PRO A 15 8.03 -18.74 5.18
N VAL A 16 8.54 -19.81 5.78
CA VAL A 16 9.35 -20.79 5.03
C VAL A 16 8.49 -21.57 4.05
N GLU A 17 7.26 -21.86 4.44
CA GLU A 17 6.27 -22.64 3.70
C GLU A 17 5.94 -21.97 2.36
N VAL A 18 5.88 -20.63 2.33
CA VAL A 18 5.66 -19.86 1.09
C VAL A 18 6.84 -19.99 0.13
N LEU A 19 8.07 -19.97 0.65
CA LEU A 19 9.28 -20.13 -0.17
C LEU A 19 9.39 -21.55 -0.73
N GLU A 20 9.07 -22.55 0.09
CA GLU A 20 9.10 -23.96 -0.30
C GLU A 20 8.04 -24.26 -1.37
N GLN A 21 6.82 -23.76 -1.21
CA GLN A 21 5.77 -23.92 -2.22
C GLN A 21 6.16 -23.24 -3.54
N ALA A 22 6.58 -21.97 -3.51
CA ALA A 22 7.00 -21.26 -4.71
C ALA A 22 8.19 -21.95 -5.41
N SER A 23 9.12 -22.53 -4.64
CA SER A 23 10.23 -23.32 -5.19
C SER A 23 9.75 -24.61 -5.84
N ALA A 24 8.79 -25.32 -5.22
CA ALA A 24 8.29 -26.59 -5.72
C ALA A 24 7.50 -26.42 -7.03
N GLU A 25 6.77 -25.32 -7.16
CA GLU A 25 5.92 -25.01 -8.32
C GLU A 25 6.63 -24.17 -9.40
N MET A 26 7.91 -23.81 -9.20
CA MET A 26 8.63 -22.81 -10.01
C MET A 26 8.61 -23.12 -11.51
N VAL A 27 8.74 -24.39 -11.89
CA VAL A 27 8.84 -24.85 -13.28
C VAL A 27 7.56 -25.49 -13.81
N ASP A 28 6.60 -25.76 -12.92
CA ASP A 28 5.31 -26.35 -13.27
C ASP A 28 4.28 -25.98 -12.20
N TRP A 29 3.58 -24.87 -12.45
CA TRP A 29 2.53 -24.43 -11.56
C TRP A 29 1.31 -25.33 -11.74
N HIS A 30 0.94 -26.06 -10.67
CA HIS A 30 -0.26 -26.89 -10.61
C HIS A 30 -0.43 -27.88 -11.79
N GLY A 31 0.67 -28.39 -12.36
CA GLY A 31 0.60 -29.37 -13.46
C GLY A 31 0.23 -28.76 -14.82
N THR A 32 0.35 -27.43 -14.98
CA THR A 32 0.11 -26.74 -16.26
C THR A 32 1.22 -26.95 -17.28
N GLY A 33 2.37 -27.47 -16.85
CA GLY A 33 3.58 -27.58 -17.66
C GLY A 33 4.27 -26.24 -17.90
N MET A 34 3.93 -25.19 -17.13
CA MET A 34 4.46 -23.83 -17.28
C MET A 34 4.77 -23.22 -15.91
N SER A 35 5.79 -22.36 -15.87
CA SER A 35 6.01 -21.46 -14.74
C SER A 35 4.92 -20.38 -14.70
N VAL A 36 4.57 -19.91 -13.49
CA VAL A 36 3.70 -18.72 -13.33
C VAL A 36 4.25 -17.50 -14.07
N MET A 37 5.58 -17.40 -14.22
CA MET A 37 6.25 -16.30 -14.91
C MET A 37 6.08 -16.33 -16.44
N GLU A 38 5.67 -17.47 -17.01
CA GLU A 38 5.46 -17.66 -18.46
C GLU A 38 3.98 -17.50 -18.84
N MET A 39 3.08 -17.48 -17.85
CA MET A 39 1.64 -17.41 -18.08
C MET A 39 1.22 -16.07 -18.69
N SER A 40 0.33 -16.13 -19.67
CA SER A 40 -0.39 -14.94 -20.13
C SER A 40 -1.25 -14.39 -19.00
N HIS A 41 -1.14 -13.09 -18.71
CA HIS A 41 -2.00 -12.39 -17.74
C HIS A 41 -3.50 -12.41 -18.10
N ARG A 42 -3.84 -12.83 -19.33
CA ARG A 42 -5.22 -13.02 -19.80
C ARG A 42 -5.63 -14.50 -19.87
N GLY A 43 -4.69 -15.41 -19.59
CA GLY A 43 -4.93 -16.84 -19.54
C GLY A 43 -5.77 -17.21 -18.32
N LYS A 44 -6.47 -18.35 -18.38
CA LYS A 44 -7.38 -18.78 -17.32
C LYS A 44 -6.63 -19.03 -16.01
N GLU A 45 -5.43 -19.57 -16.14
CA GLU A 45 -4.51 -19.94 -15.07
C GLU A 45 -4.11 -18.68 -14.28
N PHE A 46 -3.53 -17.67 -14.93
CA PHE A 46 -3.16 -16.42 -14.25
C PHE A 46 -4.38 -15.64 -13.74
N THR A 47 -5.48 -15.63 -14.48
CA THR A 47 -6.72 -14.98 -14.03
C THR A 47 -7.20 -15.57 -12.71
N SER A 48 -7.14 -16.91 -12.57
CA SER A 48 -7.51 -17.57 -11.30
C SER A 48 -6.59 -17.19 -10.13
N ILE A 49 -5.30 -16.95 -10.38
CA ILE A 49 -4.35 -16.47 -9.37
C ILE A 49 -4.73 -15.05 -8.92
N ALA A 50 -5.01 -14.16 -9.88
CA ALA A 50 -5.37 -12.77 -9.59
C ALA A 50 -6.71 -12.67 -8.84
N GLU A 51 -7.73 -13.41 -9.27
CA GLU A 51 -9.04 -13.45 -8.63
C GLU A 51 -8.95 -14.01 -7.21
N LYS A 52 -8.18 -15.09 -7.02
CA LYS A 52 -7.94 -15.65 -5.69
C LYS A 52 -7.19 -14.67 -4.79
N ALA A 53 -6.14 -14.03 -5.27
CA ALA A 53 -5.39 -13.04 -4.50
C ALA A 53 -6.28 -11.84 -4.09
N GLU A 54 -7.17 -11.38 -4.97
CA GLU A 54 -8.14 -10.34 -4.65
C GLU A 54 -9.14 -10.81 -3.58
N ALA A 55 -9.70 -12.01 -3.73
CA ALA A 55 -10.66 -12.59 -2.79
C ALA A 55 -10.05 -12.79 -1.40
N ASP A 56 -8.86 -13.40 -1.32
CA ASP A 56 -8.14 -13.64 -0.08
C ASP A 56 -7.83 -12.31 0.65
N LEU A 57 -7.42 -11.26 -0.09
CA LEU A 57 -7.19 -9.93 0.47
C LEU A 57 -8.47 -9.31 1.05
N LYS A 58 -9.58 -9.42 0.33
CA LYS A 58 -10.89 -8.92 0.79
C LYS A 58 -11.36 -9.66 2.04
N GLU A 59 -11.16 -10.97 2.10
CA GLU A 59 -11.50 -11.79 3.26
C GLU A 59 -10.66 -11.39 4.48
N ILE A 60 -9.33 -11.41 4.36
CA ILE A 60 -8.38 -11.13 5.46
C ILE A 60 -8.62 -9.75 6.08
N LEU A 61 -8.87 -8.74 5.24
CA LEU A 61 -9.07 -7.36 5.69
C LEU A 61 -10.55 -6.99 5.88
N THR A 62 -11.48 -7.92 5.63
CA THR A 62 -12.93 -7.68 5.69
C THR A 62 -13.34 -6.44 4.86
N ILE A 63 -12.86 -6.37 3.62
CA ILE A 63 -13.10 -5.22 2.73
C ILE A 63 -14.56 -5.26 2.23
N PRO A 64 -15.34 -4.19 2.40
CA PRO A 64 -16.73 -4.17 1.94
C PRO A 64 -16.83 -3.98 0.42
N ASP A 65 -17.94 -4.44 -0.16
CA ASP A 65 -18.16 -4.48 -1.63
C ASP A 65 -18.16 -3.12 -2.33
N ASN A 66 -18.32 -2.03 -1.57
CA ASN A 66 -18.25 -0.67 -2.08
C ASN A 66 -16.81 -0.14 -2.25
N TYR A 67 -15.80 -1.00 -2.05
CA TYR A 67 -14.39 -0.72 -2.34
C TYR A 67 -13.87 -1.56 -3.51
N LYS A 68 -12.79 -1.08 -4.15
CA LYS A 68 -12.07 -1.81 -5.19
C LYS A 68 -10.65 -2.10 -4.73
N SER A 69 -10.16 -3.30 -5.00
CA SER A 69 -8.79 -3.73 -4.74
C SER A 69 -7.97 -3.62 -6.02
N LEU A 70 -6.80 -2.98 -5.95
CA LEU A 70 -5.91 -2.78 -7.10
C LEU A 70 -4.51 -3.31 -6.78
N PHE A 71 -3.96 -4.14 -7.66
CA PHE A 71 -2.57 -4.60 -7.60
C PHE A 71 -1.73 -3.78 -8.58
N LEU A 72 -0.93 -2.84 -8.06
CA LEU A 72 -0.21 -1.84 -8.87
C LEU A 72 1.30 -1.93 -8.68
N GLN A 73 2.04 -1.57 -9.73
CA GLN A 73 3.49 -1.42 -9.70
C GLN A 73 3.90 -0.04 -9.15
N GLY A 74 5.21 0.16 -8.95
CA GLY A 74 5.80 1.46 -8.52
C GLY A 74 5.93 1.64 -7.00
N GLY A 75 5.33 0.73 -6.21
CA GLY A 75 5.40 0.77 -4.75
C GLY A 75 4.71 1.98 -4.13
N ALA A 76 4.85 2.14 -2.81
CA ALA A 76 4.17 3.21 -2.06
C ALA A 76 4.56 4.62 -2.54
N SER A 77 5.82 4.82 -2.94
CA SER A 77 6.31 6.13 -3.40
C SER A 77 5.58 6.64 -4.64
N SER A 78 5.25 5.76 -5.61
CA SER A 78 4.43 6.17 -6.77
C SER A 78 3.02 6.58 -6.36
N GLN A 79 2.47 5.93 -5.33
CA GLN A 79 1.11 6.25 -4.86
C GLN A 79 1.04 7.62 -4.18
N PHE A 80 2.14 8.14 -3.60
CA PHE A 80 2.18 9.50 -3.06
C PHE A 80 1.87 10.57 -4.13
N ALA A 81 2.19 10.31 -5.40
CA ALA A 81 1.82 11.15 -6.52
C ALA A 81 0.43 10.80 -7.10
N MET A 82 0.12 9.50 -7.22
CA MET A 82 -1.16 9.07 -7.83
C MET A 82 -2.38 9.48 -7.00
N VAL A 83 -2.27 9.50 -5.66
CA VAL A 83 -3.37 9.91 -4.78
C VAL A 83 -3.87 11.33 -5.07
N PRO A 84 -3.05 12.39 -5.01
CA PRO A 84 -3.51 13.74 -5.34
C PRO A 84 -3.97 13.87 -6.79
N MET A 85 -3.27 13.25 -7.76
CA MET A 85 -3.67 13.30 -9.17
C MET A 85 -5.10 12.79 -9.42
N ASN A 86 -5.55 11.80 -8.65
CA ASN A 86 -6.86 11.18 -8.85
C ASN A 86 -7.94 11.70 -7.90
N LEU A 87 -7.59 12.06 -6.66
CA LEU A 87 -8.57 12.34 -5.61
C LEU A 87 -8.87 13.82 -5.38
N LEU A 88 -8.09 14.74 -5.94
CA LEU A 88 -8.36 16.19 -5.81
C LEU A 88 -9.70 16.60 -6.39
N ARG A 89 -10.12 15.99 -7.52
CA ARG A 89 -11.46 16.13 -8.12
C ARG A 89 -11.96 17.60 -8.21
N GLY A 90 -11.08 18.51 -8.60
CA GLY A 90 -11.39 19.94 -8.77
C GLY A 90 -11.26 20.80 -7.51
N ARG A 91 -10.82 20.22 -6.38
CA ARG A 91 -10.38 20.97 -5.20
C ARG A 91 -8.87 21.15 -5.24
N ASP A 92 -8.39 22.22 -4.60
CA ASP A 92 -6.97 22.58 -4.61
C ASP A 92 -6.26 22.26 -3.29
N THR A 93 -6.96 21.68 -2.30
CA THR A 93 -6.40 21.42 -0.95
C THR A 93 -6.63 19.99 -0.51
N ALA A 94 -5.66 19.41 0.20
CA ALA A 94 -5.78 18.11 0.86
C ALA A 94 -5.14 18.14 2.27
N ASP A 95 -5.73 17.41 3.20
CA ASP A 95 -5.25 17.32 4.59
C ASP A 95 -4.27 16.16 4.75
N TYR A 96 -3.16 16.40 5.45
CA TYR A 96 -2.14 15.38 5.74
C TYR A 96 -1.79 15.35 7.23
N ILE A 97 -1.60 14.13 7.75
CA ILE A 97 -1.15 13.89 9.12
C ILE A 97 0.35 13.55 9.09
N ASN A 98 1.18 14.41 9.68
CA ASN A 98 2.64 14.28 9.66
C ASN A 98 3.15 13.51 10.90
N THR A 99 3.32 12.20 10.75
CA THR A 99 3.69 11.27 11.83
C THR A 99 5.05 10.63 11.70
N GLY A 100 5.85 10.94 10.66
CA GLY A 100 7.13 10.27 10.49
C GLY A 100 7.80 10.52 9.15
N SER A 101 8.68 9.60 8.77
CA SER A 101 9.49 9.71 7.55
C SER A 101 8.66 9.51 6.28
N TRP A 102 7.66 8.62 6.27
CA TRP A 102 6.86 8.39 5.06
C TRP A 102 5.82 9.47 4.84
N SER A 103 5.17 9.97 5.90
CA SER A 103 4.26 11.12 5.79
C SER A 103 4.96 12.36 5.26
N LYS A 104 6.20 12.66 5.70
CA LYS A 104 7.00 13.75 5.13
C LYS A 104 7.21 13.61 3.62
N LYS A 105 7.50 12.40 3.13
CA LYS A 105 7.67 12.13 1.70
C LYS A 105 6.36 12.30 0.94
N ALA A 106 5.25 11.78 1.49
CA ALA A 106 3.93 11.93 0.90
C ALA A 106 3.49 13.40 0.82
N ILE A 107 3.72 14.18 1.88
CA ILE A 107 3.46 15.63 1.92
C ILE A 107 4.27 16.37 0.86
N ALA A 108 5.58 16.07 0.76
CA ALA A 108 6.45 16.71 -0.21
C ALA A 108 6.00 16.43 -1.66
N GLU A 109 5.61 15.19 -1.96
CA GLU A 109 5.12 14.83 -3.28
C GLU A 109 3.74 15.44 -3.57
N ALA A 110 2.82 15.44 -2.60
CA ALA A 110 1.50 16.03 -2.76
C ALA A 110 1.52 17.55 -2.98
N GLY A 111 2.49 18.25 -2.39
CA GLY A 111 2.71 19.69 -2.58
C GLY A 111 3.03 20.09 -4.02
N ARG A 112 3.34 19.12 -4.90
CA ARG A 112 3.53 19.35 -6.33
C ARG A 112 2.20 19.45 -7.11
N PHE A 113 1.09 19.04 -6.49
CA PHE A 113 -0.22 18.91 -7.12
C PHE A 113 -1.32 19.72 -6.44
N CYS A 114 -1.17 20.03 -5.15
CA CYS A 114 -2.18 20.76 -4.37
C CYS A 114 -1.57 21.52 -3.19
N ASN A 115 -2.37 22.37 -2.57
CA ASN A 115 -2.07 22.99 -1.29
C ASN A 115 -2.24 21.94 -0.18
N VAL A 116 -1.14 21.55 0.47
CA VAL A 116 -1.19 20.58 1.56
C VAL A 116 -1.43 21.29 2.89
N ASN A 117 -2.54 20.98 3.55
CA ASN A 117 -2.79 21.38 4.93
C ASN A 117 -2.27 20.32 5.90
N ILE A 118 -1.36 20.69 6.80
CA ILE A 118 -0.88 19.78 7.85
C ILE A 118 -1.87 19.82 9.02
N ALA A 119 -2.90 18.99 8.94
CA ALA A 119 -3.97 18.98 9.91
C ALA A 119 -3.54 18.46 11.30
N ALA A 120 -2.50 17.64 11.38
CA ALA A 120 -1.90 17.22 12.64
C ALA A 120 -0.43 16.83 12.44
N THR A 121 0.38 16.92 13.50
CA THR A 121 1.78 16.49 13.47
C THR A 121 2.28 15.92 14.79
N ALA A 122 3.07 14.85 14.71
CA ALA A 122 3.80 14.26 15.82
C ALA A 122 5.21 14.86 16.01
N LYS A 123 5.55 15.98 15.34
CA LYS A 123 6.90 16.55 15.42
C LYS A 123 7.33 16.89 16.85
N ALA A 124 6.38 17.35 17.69
CA ALA A 124 6.66 17.74 19.07
C ALA A 124 7.14 16.58 19.97
N ASN A 125 6.78 15.34 19.65
CA ASN A 125 7.16 14.15 20.42
C ASN A 125 8.22 13.28 19.70
N ASN A 126 8.92 13.84 18.72
CA ASN A 126 9.86 13.11 17.85
C ASN A 126 9.22 11.91 17.13
N PHE A 127 7.97 12.04 16.69
CA PHE A 127 7.27 11.03 15.89
C PHE A 127 7.04 9.70 16.63
N THR A 128 6.86 9.75 17.96
CA THR A 128 6.66 8.56 18.81
C THR A 128 5.19 8.23 19.06
N THR A 129 4.29 9.21 18.95
CA THR A 129 2.85 9.00 19.07
C THR A 129 2.06 9.86 18.08
N ILE A 130 0.86 9.44 17.72
CA ILE A 130 -0.05 10.20 16.88
C ILE A 130 -0.88 11.16 17.77
N PRO A 131 -1.02 12.45 17.39
CA PRO A 131 -1.87 13.37 18.15
C PRO A 131 -3.32 12.88 18.24
N PRO A 132 -4.00 13.07 19.39
CA PRO A 132 -5.42 12.75 19.53
C PRO A 132 -6.27 13.41 18.44
N ARG A 133 -7.26 12.69 17.93
CA ARG A 133 -8.11 13.13 16.80
C ARG A 133 -8.77 14.50 17.01
N GLN A 134 -9.06 14.87 18.25
CA GLN A 134 -9.68 16.15 18.62
C GLN A 134 -8.75 17.35 18.37
N GLN A 135 -7.44 17.12 18.29
CA GLN A 135 -6.44 18.17 18.03
C GLN A 135 -6.21 18.39 16.53
N TRP A 136 -6.88 17.64 15.67
CA TRP A 136 -6.66 17.73 14.22
C TRP A 136 -7.43 18.92 13.65
N SER A 137 -6.71 19.84 13.03
CA SER A 137 -7.25 21.01 12.34
C SER A 137 -7.55 20.67 10.88
N LEU A 138 -8.58 19.86 10.66
CA LEU A 138 -9.03 19.47 9.31
C LEU A 138 -9.70 20.64 8.58
N ASN A 139 -9.44 20.75 7.29
CA ASN A 139 -10.07 21.72 6.42
C ASN A 139 -11.39 21.13 5.86
N PRO A 140 -12.57 21.73 6.12
CA PRO A 140 -13.83 21.25 5.55
C PRO A 140 -13.86 21.30 4.01
N ASP A 141 -13.00 22.13 3.40
CA ASP A 141 -12.85 22.26 1.95
C ASP A 141 -11.76 21.35 1.35
N ALA A 142 -11.05 20.56 2.17
CA ALA A 142 -10.09 19.59 1.65
C ALA A 142 -10.77 18.48 0.83
N ALA A 143 -10.07 17.99 -0.20
CA ALA A 143 -10.54 16.88 -1.03
C ALA A 143 -10.56 15.56 -0.28
N TYR A 144 -9.55 15.33 0.56
CA TYR A 144 -9.38 14.12 1.35
C TYR A 144 -8.45 14.38 2.53
N VAL A 145 -8.43 13.43 3.47
CA VAL A 145 -7.44 13.34 4.55
C VAL A 145 -6.53 12.15 4.26
N HIS A 146 -5.21 12.36 4.26
CA HIS A 146 -4.23 11.33 4.01
C HIS A 146 -3.37 11.04 5.24
N TYR A 147 -3.23 9.76 5.54
CA TYR A 147 -2.36 9.25 6.60
C TYR A 147 -1.44 8.17 6.01
N THR A 148 -0.15 8.30 6.28
CA THR A 148 0.84 7.24 6.11
C THR A 148 1.86 7.39 7.24
N PRO A 149 2.29 6.28 7.88
CA PRO A 149 3.11 6.34 9.09
C PRO A 149 4.41 7.15 8.94
#